data_AF-A0A9E6C8A1-F1
#
_entry.id   AF-A0A9E6C8A1-F1
#
_cell.length_a   1.000
_cell.length_b   1.000
_cell.length_c   1.000
_cell.angle_alpha   90.00
_cell.angle_beta   90.00
_cell.angle_gamma   90.00
#
_symmetry.space_group_name_H-M   'P 1'
#
loop_
_entity.id
_entity.type
_entity.pdbx_description
1 polymer ?
#
loop_
_entity_poly.entity_id
_entity_poly.type
_entity_poly.pdbx_seq_one_letter_code
_entity_poly.pdbx_strand_id
1 'polypeptide(L)'
;MDKLQLTGGARIGRMNASFPFATLSADKEKLELDVSLLGNYVFLPSDIVSIEPYRVVPFLGEGIKINHRVADYNPKIIFWSFKRPEEVIEQIKAAGFRWDDAPEHMEKIEIRRKQQQGGFPLKKFVVISLIVIWNILLLPDILKLFLHDAPDVFPVRGIMEASGFLFLFSLLSLISPGFRDLILKEGRELKDIKKMALFILFISGMMFLQSYILMKVTR
;
A
#
# COMPACT_ATOMS: atom_id res chain seq x y z
N MET A 1 -25.91 2.80 13.88
CA MET A 1 -24.57 3.38 14.14
C MET A 1 -23.88 3.41 12.79
N ASP A 2 -23.83 4.57 12.17
CA ASP A 2 -23.46 4.66 10.75
C ASP A 2 -21.95 4.71 10.63
N LYS A 3 -21.37 3.59 10.21
CA LYS A 3 -19.97 3.51 9.82
C LYS A 3 -19.85 4.10 8.42
N LEU A 4 -19.04 5.15 8.26
CA LEU A 4 -18.69 5.65 6.94
C LEU A 4 -17.72 4.68 6.26
N GLN A 5 -17.96 4.41 4.98
CA GLN A 5 -16.98 3.74 4.13
C GLN A 5 -17.05 4.33 2.71
N LEU A 6 -15.92 4.85 2.24
CA LEU A 6 -15.77 5.47 0.92
C LEU A 6 -14.59 4.86 0.18
N THR A 7 -14.79 4.50 -1.08
CA THR A 7 -13.74 4.02 -1.98
C THR A 7 -13.19 5.19 -2.79
N GLY A 8 -11.87 5.22 -2.94
CA GLY A 8 -11.14 6.36 -3.47
C GLY A 8 -9.76 5.99 -3.99
N GLY A 9 -8.96 7.01 -4.24
CA GLY A 9 -7.51 6.92 -4.31
C GLY A 9 -6.87 7.51 -3.06
N ALA A 10 -5.55 7.38 -2.91
CA ALA A 10 -4.81 8.08 -1.87
C ALA A 10 -3.42 8.49 -2.36
N ARG A 11 -2.83 9.48 -1.69
CA ARG A 11 -1.43 9.85 -1.83
C ARG A 11 -0.79 9.88 -0.45
N ILE A 12 0.30 9.12 -0.31
CA ILE A 12 1.13 9.08 0.89
C ILE A 12 2.51 9.63 0.52
N GLY A 13 2.79 10.86 0.92
CA GLY A 13 4.02 11.57 0.54
C GLY A 13 4.14 11.74 -0.97
N ARG A 14 5.09 11.02 -1.57
CA ARG A 14 5.33 10.99 -3.02
C ARG A 14 4.65 9.83 -3.73
N MET A 15 4.14 8.85 -3.00
CA MET A 15 3.51 7.65 -3.56
C MET A 15 2.02 7.89 -3.78
N ASN A 16 1.50 7.45 -4.94
CA ASN A 16 0.11 7.59 -5.31
C ASN A 16 -0.53 6.21 -5.47
N ALA A 17 -1.76 6.07 -5.02
CA ALA A 17 -2.67 4.98 -5.33
C ALA A 17 -3.91 5.62 -6.00
N SER A 18 -4.16 5.29 -7.26
CA SER A 18 -5.33 5.81 -7.99
C SER A 18 -6.63 5.21 -7.46
N PHE A 19 -7.76 5.79 -7.84
CA PHE A 19 -9.05 5.11 -7.68
C PHE A 19 -9.03 3.74 -8.40
N PRO A 20 -9.62 2.67 -7.86
CA PRO A 20 -10.31 2.52 -6.57
C PRO A 20 -9.44 1.87 -5.46
N PHE A 21 -8.14 2.17 -5.40
CA PHE A 21 -7.18 1.43 -4.55
C PHE A 21 -7.07 1.92 -3.10
N ALA A 22 -7.86 2.91 -2.68
CA ALA A 22 -7.94 3.34 -1.30
C ALA A 22 -9.37 3.23 -0.75
N THR A 23 -9.48 2.97 0.56
CA THR A 23 -10.74 2.98 1.29
C THR A 23 -10.58 3.84 2.53
N LEU A 24 -11.40 4.89 2.62
CA LEU A 24 -11.53 5.71 3.82
C LEU A 24 -12.73 5.18 4.63
N SER A 25 -12.51 4.84 5.90
CA SER A 25 -13.57 4.45 6.82
C SER A 25 -13.52 5.31 8.07
N ALA A 26 -14.68 5.69 8.60
CA ALA A 26 -14.75 6.46 9.84
C ALA A 26 -15.86 5.93 10.74
N ASP A 27 -15.59 5.95 12.04
CA ASP A 27 -16.57 5.77 13.11
C ASP A 27 -16.21 6.72 14.27
N LYS A 28 -16.99 6.68 15.36
CA LYS A 28 -16.76 7.53 16.55
C LYS A 28 -15.37 7.38 17.18
N GLU A 29 -14.68 6.27 16.94
CA GLU A 29 -13.44 5.91 17.63
C GLU A 29 -12.20 6.12 16.77
N LYS A 30 -12.31 5.94 15.45
CA LYS A 30 -11.18 6.01 14.54
C LYS A 30 -11.54 6.45 13.13
N LEU A 31 -10.55 7.06 12.49
CA LEU A 31 -10.49 7.26 11.05
C LEU A 31 -9.43 6.30 10.50
N GLU A 32 -9.80 5.53 9.49
CA GLU A 32 -8.94 4.52 8.90
C GLU A 32 -8.85 4.75 7.39
N LEU A 33 -7.61 4.82 6.88
CA LEU A 33 -7.29 4.89 5.47
C LEU A 33 -6.52 3.63 5.08
N ASP A 34 -7.22 2.67 4.48
CA ASP A 34 -6.62 1.48 3.87
C ASP A 34 -6.22 1.79 2.43
N VAL A 35 -4.92 1.85 2.16
CA VAL A 35 -4.38 2.04 0.81
C VAL A 35 -3.80 0.70 0.37
N SER A 36 -4.54 -0.01 -0.49
CA SER A 36 -4.40 -1.46 -0.78
C SER A 36 -2.96 -1.95 -0.99
N LEU A 37 -2.07 -1.11 -1.52
CA LEU A 37 -0.65 -1.41 -1.77
C LEU A 37 0.34 -0.56 -0.93
N LEU A 38 -0.13 0.52 -0.30
CA LEU A 38 0.73 1.50 0.39
C LEU A 38 0.55 1.48 1.91
N GLY A 39 -0.28 0.58 2.42
CA GLY A 39 -0.45 0.32 3.85
C GLY A 39 -1.75 0.86 4.43
N ASN A 40 -1.90 0.64 5.73
CA ASN A 40 -3.09 0.98 6.49
C ASN A 40 -2.74 2.02 7.57
N TYR A 41 -3.44 3.16 7.53
CA TYR A 41 -3.22 4.31 8.38
C TYR A 41 -4.44 4.50 9.28
N VAL A 42 -4.23 4.42 10.59
CA VAL A 42 -5.31 4.52 11.58
C VAL A 42 -5.04 5.75 12.44
N PHE A 43 -6.05 6.57 12.61
CA PHE A 43 -5.99 7.81 13.39
C PHE A 43 -7.04 7.76 14.50
N LEU A 44 -6.62 8.09 15.71
CA LEU A 44 -7.54 8.53 16.76
C LEU A 44 -7.95 9.97 16.49
N PRO A 45 -9.08 10.43 17.04
CA PRO A 45 -9.49 11.82 16.90
C PRO A 45 -8.41 12.81 17.36
N SER A 46 -7.71 12.51 18.46
CA SER A 46 -6.61 13.33 19.01
C SER A 46 -5.35 13.37 18.13
N ASP A 47 -5.24 12.47 17.14
CA ASP A 47 -4.12 12.44 16.22
C ASP A 47 -4.27 13.42 15.07
N ILE A 48 -5.49 13.84 14.79
CA ILE A 48 -5.82 14.73 13.68
C ILE A 48 -5.67 16.17 14.13
N VAL A 49 -4.92 16.95 13.34
CA VAL A 49 -4.76 18.39 13.53
C VAL A 49 -5.84 19.14 12.74
N SER A 50 -6.08 18.73 11.50
CA SER A 50 -7.16 19.25 10.66
C SER A 50 -7.43 18.30 9.49
N ILE A 51 -8.64 18.38 8.94
CA ILE A 51 -9.00 17.76 7.66
C ILE A 51 -9.47 18.88 6.74
N GLU A 52 -8.76 19.08 5.63
CA GLU A 52 -8.95 20.23 4.73
C GLU A 52 -9.33 19.77 3.32
N PRO A 53 -10.20 20.52 2.62
CA PRO A 53 -10.39 20.33 1.19
C PRO A 53 -9.08 20.45 0.41
N TYR A 54 -8.82 19.51 -0.48
CA TYR A 54 -7.65 19.47 -1.33
C TYR A 54 -8.09 19.29 -2.79
N ARG A 55 -7.75 20.25 -3.65
CA ARG A 55 -8.14 20.25 -5.06
C ARG A 55 -6.91 20.44 -5.95
N VAL A 56 -6.79 19.61 -7.00
CA VAL A 56 -5.77 19.78 -8.04
C VAL A 56 -6.46 20.20 -9.33
N VAL A 57 -6.24 21.45 -9.73
CA VAL A 57 -6.78 22.00 -10.97
C VAL A 57 -5.96 21.48 -12.18
N PRO A 58 -6.58 21.09 -13.32
CA PRO A 58 -8.01 21.17 -13.63
C PRO A 58 -8.76 19.82 -13.62
N PHE A 59 -8.11 18.65 -13.55
CA PHE A 59 -8.78 17.35 -13.77
C PHE A 59 -8.28 16.14 -12.95
N LEU A 60 -7.38 16.33 -11.96
CA LEU A 60 -6.65 15.22 -11.32
C LEU A 60 -7.26 14.70 -10.00
N GLY A 61 -8.44 15.19 -9.63
CA GLY A 61 -9.22 14.69 -8.50
C GLY A 61 -9.34 15.70 -7.36
N GLU A 62 -10.54 15.74 -6.78
CA GLU A 62 -10.82 16.41 -5.52
C GLU A 62 -10.70 15.40 -4.37
N GLY A 63 -10.29 15.88 -3.20
CA GLY A 63 -10.01 15.03 -2.07
C GLY A 63 -9.84 15.80 -0.78
N ILE A 64 -9.57 15.08 0.30
CA ILE A 64 -9.27 15.66 1.60
C ILE A 64 -7.80 15.47 1.94
N LYS A 65 -7.18 16.49 2.51
CA LYS A 65 -5.87 16.40 3.13
C LYS A 65 -6.05 16.15 4.62
N ILE A 66 -5.42 15.10 5.13
CA ILE A 66 -5.46 14.73 6.55
C ILE A 66 -4.14 15.21 7.18
N ASN A 67 -4.20 16.29 7.95
CA ASN A 67 -3.06 16.77 8.73
C ASN A 67 -3.08 16.07 10.10
N HIS A 68 -1.97 15.44 10.50
CA HIS A 68 -1.90 14.63 11.71
C HIS A 68 -0.59 14.84 12.48
N ARG A 69 -0.57 14.40 13.75
CA ARG A 69 0.61 14.44 14.63
C ARG A 69 1.30 13.09 14.85
N VAL A 70 0.84 12.02 14.19
CA VAL A 70 1.49 10.70 14.27
C VAL A 70 2.90 10.74 13.67
N ALA A 71 3.93 10.54 14.49
CA ALA A 71 5.33 10.71 14.12
C ALA A 71 5.82 9.74 13.01
N ASP A 72 5.37 8.49 13.05
CA ASP A 72 5.79 7.44 12.11
C ASP A 72 5.03 7.43 10.78
N TYR A 73 4.12 8.39 10.58
CA TYR A 73 3.35 8.55 9.35
C TYR A 73 3.93 9.68 8.50
N ASN A 74 3.79 9.58 7.17
CA ASN A 74 4.20 10.67 6.29
C ASN A 74 3.26 11.88 6.50
N PRO A 75 3.77 13.11 6.67
CA PRO A 75 2.92 14.26 6.96
C PRO A 75 1.96 14.65 5.83
N LYS A 76 2.18 14.15 4.61
CA LYS A 76 1.31 14.39 3.45
C LYS A 76 0.46 13.14 3.19
N ILE A 77 -0.76 13.14 3.75
CA ILE A 77 -1.78 12.12 3.48
C ILE A 77 -2.98 12.79 2.83
N ILE A 78 -3.30 12.34 1.61
CA ILE A 78 -4.44 12.85 0.84
C ILE A 78 -5.30 11.68 0.40
N PHE A 79 -6.61 11.79 0.56
CA PHE A 79 -7.59 10.84 0.04
C PHE A 79 -8.40 11.50 -1.07
N TRP A 80 -8.48 10.85 -2.23
CA TRP A 80 -9.21 11.34 -3.41
C TRP A 80 -10.50 10.55 -3.58
N SER A 81 -11.58 11.20 -3.98
CA SER A 81 -12.82 10.51 -4.31
C SER A 81 -13.61 11.28 -5.37
N PHE A 82 -14.69 10.69 -5.91
CA PHE A 82 -15.60 11.40 -6.79
C PHE A 82 -16.57 12.34 -6.05
N LYS A 83 -16.59 12.30 -4.70
CA LYS A 83 -17.39 13.22 -3.90
C LYS A 83 -16.63 14.52 -3.69
N ARG A 84 -17.39 15.61 -3.52
CA ARG A 84 -16.83 16.90 -3.14
C ARG A 84 -16.16 16.77 -1.78
N PRO A 85 -15.00 17.41 -1.56
CA PRO A 85 -14.24 17.20 -0.34
C PRO A 85 -14.97 17.69 0.91
N GLU A 86 -15.82 18.72 0.78
CA GLU A 86 -16.68 19.20 1.86
C GLU A 86 -17.69 18.13 2.28
N GLU A 87 -18.29 17.41 1.32
CA GLU A 87 -19.24 16.33 1.61
C GLU A 87 -18.56 15.15 2.31
N VAL A 88 -17.30 14.85 1.96
CA VAL A 88 -16.52 13.82 2.64
C VAL A 88 -16.26 14.21 4.10
N ILE A 89 -15.87 15.46 4.36
CA ILE A 89 -15.66 15.99 5.71
C ILE A 89 -16.94 15.89 6.54
N GLU A 90 -18.08 16.30 5.99
CA GLU A 90 -19.35 16.24 6.69
C GLU A 90 -19.81 14.79 6.95
N GLN A 91 -19.55 13.86 6.01
CA GLN A 91 -19.82 12.44 6.24
C GLN A 91 -18.94 11.84 7.35
N ILE A 92 -17.67 12.25 7.46
CA ILE A 92 -16.78 11.80 8.55
C ILE A 92 -17.33 12.28 9.91
N LYS A 93 -17.75 13.56 9.99
CA LYS A 93 -18.37 14.12 11.20
C LYS A 93 -19.70 13.44 11.53
N ALA A 94 -20.52 13.15 10.52
CA ALA A 94 -21.81 12.46 10.67
C ALA A 94 -21.64 11.01 11.17
N ALA A 95 -20.55 10.34 10.80
CA ALA A 95 -20.17 9.02 11.34
C ALA A 95 -19.70 9.07 12.81
N GLY A 96 -19.62 10.27 13.40
CA GLY A 96 -19.27 10.49 14.80
C GLY A 96 -17.79 10.71 15.06
N PHE A 97 -16.93 10.73 14.03
CA PHE A 97 -15.51 11.01 14.20
C PHE A 97 -15.31 12.52 14.42
N ARG A 98 -15.01 12.92 15.67
CA ARG A 98 -14.88 14.33 16.11
C ARG A 98 -13.45 14.62 16.55
N TRP A 99 -12.66 15.28 15.71
CA TRP A 99 -11.28 15.65 16.04
C TRP A 99 -11.15 17.04 16.70
N ASP A 100 -12.14 17.91 16.54
CA ASP A 100 -12.10 19.30 17.05
C ASP A 100 -12.14 19.36 18.60
N ASP A 101 -12.83 18.42 19.24
CA ASP A 101 -13.02 18.36 20.70
C ASP A 101 -12.48 17.04 21.31
N ALA A 102 -11.49 16.42 20.66
CA ALA A 102 -11.00 15.12 21.07
C ALA A 102 -10.36 15.19 22.48
N PRO A 103 -10.81 14.37 23.46
CA PRO A 103 -10.14 14.30 24.74
C PRO A 103 -8.69 13.82 24.53
N GLU A 104 -7.72 14.54 25.10
CA GLU A 104 -6.28 14.23 24.96
C GLU A 104 -5.94 12.78 25.39
N HIS A 105 -6.77 12.20 26.25
CA HIS A 105 -6.58 10.93 26.94
C HIS A 105 -7.38 9.75 26.34
N MET A 106 -7.91 9.88 25.11
CA MET A 106 -8.45 8.72 24.39
C MET A 106 -7.29 7.83 23.89
N GLU A 107 -6.57 7.18 24.81
CA GLU A 107 -5.48 6.28 24.48
C GLU A 107 -6.00 4.88 24.19
N LYS A 108 -5.88 4.46 22.93
CA LYS A 108 -6.04 3.05 22.55
C LYS A 108 -4.67 2.46 22.28
N ILE A 109 -4.13 1.73 23.26
CA ILE A 109 -2.80 1.11 23.23
C ILE A 109 -2.57 0.34 21.92
N GLU A 110 -3.58 -0.40 21.44
CA GLU A 110 -3.46 -1.17 20.20
C GLU A 110 -3.27 -0.27 18.95
N ILE A 111 -3.99 0.85 18.87
CA ILE A 111 -3.87 1.81 17.76
C ILE A 111 -2.53 2.53 17.82
N ARG A 112 -2.10 2.95 19.02
CA ARG A 112 -0.78 3.55 19.25
C ARG A 112 0.35 2.63 18.82
N ARG A 113 0.26 1.33 19.16
CA ARG A 113 1.23 0.31 18.72
C ARG A 113 1.25 0.16 17.19
N LYS A 114 0.09 0.15 16.53
CA LYS A 114 0.00 0.13 15.05
C LYS A 114 0.61 1.38 14.41
N GLN A 115 0.44 2.53 15.04
CA GLN A 115 1.00 3.80 14.57
C GLN A 115 2.52 3.82 14.67
N GLN A 116 3.10 3.39 15.78
CA GLN A 116 4.57 3.31 15.98
C GLN A 116 5.28 2.43 14.95
N GLN A 117 4.55 1.46 14.40
CA GLN A 117 5.06 0.57 13.36
C GLN A 117 4.99 1.18 11.96
N GLY A 118 4.35 2.34 11.78
CA GLY A 118 4.08 2.97 10.49
C GLY A 118 2.98 2.25 9.68
N GLY A 119 2.58 2.85 8.55
CA GLY A 119 1.46 2.35 7.74
C GLY A 119 1.74 1.06 6.95
N PHE A 120 3.00 0.85 6.54
CA PHE A 120 3.36 -0.31 5.69
C PHE A 120 3.47 -1.61 6.52
N PRO A 121 2.85 -2.73 6.09
CA PRO A 121 2.70 -3.92 6.92
C PRO A 121 3.94 -4.83 7.01
N LEU A 122 4.84 -4.82 6.02
CA LEU A 122 6.05 -5.67 6.03
C LEU A 122 7.18 -5.05 6.86
N LYS A 123 8.01 -5.89 7.48
CA LYS A 123 9.23 -5.46 8.17
C LYS A 123 10.20 -4.80 7.17
N LYS A 124 10.93 -3.76 7.61
CA LYS A 124 11.82 -2.98 6.73
C LYS A 124 12.88 -3.86 6.04
N PHE A 125 13.50 -4.77 6.79
CA PHE A 125 14.52 -5.67 6.23
C PHE A 125 13.95 -6.59 5.15
N VAL A 126 12.69 -7.03 5.26
CA VAL A 126 12.04 -7.89 4.25
C VAL A 126 11.90 -7.14 2.95
N VAL A 127 11.45 -5.88 3.00
CA VAL A 127 11.32 -5.03 1.81
C VAL A 127 12.67 -4.81 1.14
N ILE A 128 13.71 -4.53 1.92
CA ILE A 128 15.07 -4.36 1.41
C ILE A 128 15.57 -5.66 0.77
N SER A 129 15.41 -6.80 1.44
CA SER A 129 15.81 -8.11 0.91
C SER A 129 15.07 -8.47 -0.37
N LEU A 130 13.76 -8.20 -0.45
CA LEU A 130 12.98 -8.40 -1.68
C LEU A 130 13.56 -7.61 -2.85
N ILE A 131 13.87 -6.33 -2.65
CA ILE A 131 14.44 -5.47 -3.69
C ILE A 131 15.83 -5.97 -4.10
N VAL A 132 16.68 -6.32 -3.13
CA VAL A 132 18.05 -6.80 -3.41
C VAL A 132 18.01 -8.12 -4.17
N ILE A 133 17.25 -9.11 -3.71
CA ILE A 133 17.13 -10.41 -4.39
C ILE A 133 16.57 -10.23 -5.79
N TRP A 134 15.52 -9.41 -5.96
CA TRP A 134 14.92 -9.15 -7.25
C TRP A 134 15.93 -8.53 -8.25
N ASN A 135 16.73 -7.56 -7.81
CA ASN A 135 17.77 -6.97 -8.66
C ASN A 135 18.88 -7.98 -9.02
N ILE A 136 19.30 -8.82 -8.07
CA ILE A 136 20.31 -9.86 -8.32
C ILE A 136 19.80 -10.85 -9.37
N LEU A 137 18.54 -11.27 -9.29
CA LEU A 137 17.94 -12.19 -10.26
C LEU A 137 17.83 -11.59 -11.67
N LEU A 138 17.62 -10.27 -11.79
CA LEU A 138 17.60 -9.57 -13.08
C LEU A 138 18.99 -9.29 -13.67
N LEU A 139 20.03 -9.29 -12.83
CA LEU A 139 21.38 -8.88 -13.22
C LEU A 139 21.94 -9.62 -14.44
N PRO A 140 21.77 -10.95 -14.61
CA PRO A 140 22.28 -11.64 -15.79
C PRO A 140 21.68 -11.14 -17.10
N ASP A 141 20.38 -10.83 -17.11
CA ASP A 141 19.68 -10.35 -18.29
C ASP A 141 20.10 -8.90 -18.62
N ILE A 142 20.24 -8.06 -17.58
CA ILE A 142 20.74 -6.69 -17.71
C ILE A 142 22.17 -6.69 -18.28
N LEU A 143 23.08 -7.49 -17.71
CA LEU A 143 24.47 -7.56 -18.18
C LEU A 143 24.56 -8.01 -19.65
N LYS A 144 23.74 -8.98 -20.06
CA LYS A 144 23.68 -9.41 -21.47
C LYS A 144 23.23 -8.29 -22.40
N LEU A 145 22.22 -7.52 -21.98
CA LEU A 145 21.69 -6.41 -22.77
C LEU A 145 22.72 -5.27 -22.95
N PHE A 146 23.53 -5.00 -21.93
CA PHE A 146 24.54 -3.91 -21.98
C PHE A 146 25.88 -4.33 -22.59
N LEU A 147 26.25 -5.61 -22.53
CA LEU A 147 27.55 -6.10 -22.99
C LEU A 147 27.53 -6.66 -24.42
N HIS A 148 26.35 -6.89 -25.03
CA HIS A 148 26.23 -7.34 -26.42
C HIS A 148 25.57 -6.25 -27.28
N ASP A 149 26.21 -5.89 -28.40
CA ASP A 149 25.78 -4.82 -29.30
C ASP A 149 24.42 -5.08 -29.97
N ALA A 150 23.97 -6.33 -30.03
CA ALA A 150 22.62 -6.73 -30.36
C ALA A 150 22.43 -8.21 -29.96
N PRO A 151 21.80 -8.53 -28.81
CA PRO A 151 21.48 -9.92 -28.52
C PRO A 151 20.45 -10.41 -29.54
N ASP A 152 20.75 -11.48 -30.28
CA ASP A 152 19.83 -12.12 -31.24
C ASP A 152 18.50 -12.56 -30.60
N VAL A 153 18.49 -12.73 -29.27
CA VAL A 153 17.33 -13.09 -28.47
C VAL A 153 17.29 -12.26 -27.20
N PHE A 154 16.12 -11.68 -26.89
CA PHE A 154 15.92 -10.94 -25.64
C PHE A 154 16.16 -11.85 -24.43
N PRO A 155 17.01 -11.45 -23.46
CA PRO A 155 17.29 -12.27 -22.31
C PRO A 155 16.08 -12.29 -21.37
N VAL A 156 15.45 -13.46 -21.21
CA VAL A 156 14.20 -13.67 -20.45
C VAL A 156 14.39 -14.51 -19.18
N ARG A 157 15.59 -15.04 -18.94
CA ARG A 157 15.83 -16.01 -17.87
C ARG A 157 15.78 -15.34 -16.50
N GLY A 158 16.52 -14.25 -16.32
CA GLY A 158 16.49 -13.45 -15.09
C GLY A 158 15.10 -12.86 -14.82
N ILE A 159 14.38 -12.41 -15.85
CA ILE A 159 12.98 -11.96 -15.73
C ILE A 159 12.10 -13.10 -15.21
N MET A 160 12.23 -14.31 -15.76
CA MET A 160 11.48 -15.49 -15.31
C MET A 160 11.82 -15.85 -13.86
N GLU A 161 13.10 -15.86 -13.47
CA GLU A 161 13.54 -16.16 -12.10
C GLU A 161 13.02 -15.10 -11.11
N ALA A 162 13.14 -13.82 -11.45
CA ALA A 162 12.70 -12.70 -10.62
C ALA A 162 11.16 -12.67 -10.44
N SER A 163 10.40 -12.92 -11.51
CA SER A 163 8.94 -13.02 -11.43
C SER A 163 8.49 -14.28 -10.67
N GLY A 164 9.14 -15.42 -10.88
CA GLY A 164 8.88 -16.64 -10.12
C GLY A 164 9.12 -16.46 -8.61
N PHE A 165 10.18 -15.74 -8.24
CA PHE A 165 10.45 -15.38 -6.85
C PHE A 165 9.33 -14.54 -6.23
N LEU A 166 8.89 -13.46 -6.91
CA LEU A 166 7.79 -12.63 -6.41
C LEU A 166 6.47 -13.39 -6.33
N PHE A 167 6.23 -14.30 -7.28
CA PHE A 167 5.06 -15.18 -7.29
C PHE A 167 5.05 -16.08 -6.06
N LEU A 168 6.14 -16.80 -5.80
CA LEU A 168 6.26 -17.69 -4.65
C LEU A 168 6.20 -16.92 -3.32
N PHE A 169 6.88 -15.78 -3.21
CA PHE A 169 6.81 -14.94 -2.02
C PHE A 169 5.38 -14.51 -1.73
N SER A 170 4.66 -14.05 -2.76
CA SER A 170 3.26 -13.62 -2.64
C SER A 170 2.35 -14.78 -2.29
N LEU A 171 2.53 -15.93 -2.94
CA LEU A 171 1.79 -17.15 -2.66
C LEU A 171 1.97 -17.56 -1.19
N LEU A 172 3.23 -17.73 -0.74
CA LEU A 172 3.54 -18.10 0.64
C LEU A 172 2.95 -17.12 1.66
N SER A 173 2.95 -15.82 1.37
CA SER A 173 2.32 -14.81 2.23
C SER A 173 0.81 -14.98 2.40
N LEU A 174 0.12 -15.57 1.40
CA LEU A 174 -1.32 -15.81 1.44
C LEU A 174 -1.67 -17.09 2.19
N ILE A 175 -0.92 -18.17 1.96
CA ILE A 175 -1.25 -19.52 2.48
C ILE A 175 -0.55 -19.88 3.79
N SER A 176 0.65 -19.37 4.07
CA SER A 176 1.45 -19.82 5.24
C SER A 176 1.41 -18.81 6.39
N PRO A 177 0.79 -19.14 7.55
CA PRO A 177 0.85 -18.30 8.75
C PRO A 177 2.29 -18.09 9.24
N GLY A 178 3.11 -19.14 9.31
CA GLY A 178 4.49 -19.01 9.76
C GLY A 178 5.33 -18.10 8.86
N PHE A 179 5.12 -18.15 7.54
CA PHE A 179 5.78 -17.21 6.63
C PHE A 179 5.32 -15.77 6.86
N ARG A 180 4.02 -15.56 7.13
CA ARG A 180 3.50 -14.23 7.51
C ARG A 180 4.17 -13.69 8.78
N ASP A 181 4.33 -14.51 9.80
CA ASP A 181 4.95 -14.09 11.07
C ASP A 181 6.42 -13.67 10.88
N LEU A 182 7.11 -14.31 9.93
CA LEU A 182 8.46 -13.92 9.54
C LEU A 182 8.50 -12.54 8.85
N ILE A 183 7.55 -12.26 7.93
CA ILE A 183 7.62 -11.08 7.07
C ILE A 183 6.86 -9.85 7.57
N LEU A 184 5.78 -10.05 8.33
CA LEU A 184 4.88 -9.00 8.81
C LEU A 184 5.38 -8.34 10.09
N LYS A 185 5.14 -7.05 10.25
CA LYS A 185 5.33 -6.38 11.54
C LYS A 185 4.39 -6.97 12.60
N GLU A 186 4.78 -6.89 13.86
CA GLU A 186 4.03 -7.52 14.96
C GLU A 186 2.58 -7.01 15.04
N GLY A 187 1.61 -7.91 15.04
CA GLY A 187 0.18 -7.57 15.09
C GLY A 187 -0.41 -7.04 13.79
N ARG A 188 0.30 -7.23 12.67
CA ARG A 188 -0.29 -7.20 11.33
C ARG A 188 -0.81 -8.58 10.97
N GLU A 189 -1.88 -8.62 10.20
CA GLU A 189 -2.59 -9.83 9.82
C GLU A 189 -2.61 -10.00 8.29
N LEU A 190 -3.08 -11.17 7.81
CA LEU A 190 -3.29 -11.42 6.39
C LEU A 190 -4.10 -10.31 5.72
N LYS A 191 -5.13 -9.77 6.37
CA LYS A 191 -5.99 -8.72 5.81
C LYS A 191 -5.21 -7.48 5.38
N ASP A 192 -4.10 -7.18 6.07
CA ASP A 192 -3.28 -5.99 5.82
C ASP A 192 -2.40 -6.13 4.57
N ILE A 193 -2.15 -7.37 4.11
CA ILE A 193 -1.33 -7.64 2.90
C ILE A 193 -2.09 -8.36 1.80
N LYS A 194 -3.31 -8.87 2.05
CA LYS A 194 -4.04 -9.76 1.13
C LYS A 194 -4.17 -9.15 -0.27
N LYS A 195 -4.60 -7.89 -0.35
CA LYS A 195 -4.78 -7.19 -1.64
C LYS A 195 -3.46 -7.04 -2.38
N MET A 196 -2.41 -6.60 -1.69
CA MET A 196 -1.07 -6.46 -2.25
C MET A 196 -0.49 -7.79 -2.72
N ALA A 197 -0.58 -8.83 -1.89
CA ALA A 197 -0.08 -10.16 -2.22
C ALA A 197 -0.83 -10.75 -3.42
N LEU A 198 -2.15 -10.62 -3.50
CA LEU A 198 -2.93 -11.06 -4.67
C LEU A 198 -2.55 -10.29 -5.94
N PHE A 199 -2.35 -8.98 -5.84
CA PHE A 199 -1.93 -8.15 -6.96
C PHE A 199 -0.55 -8.56 -7.49
N ILE A 200 0.44 -8.70 -6.61
CA ILE A 200 1.79 -9.15 -6.98
C ILE A 200 1.74 -10.58 -7.54
N LEU A 201 1.00 -11.49 -6.89
CA LEU A 201 0.81 -12.87 -7.36
C LEU A 201 0.27 -12.90 -8.80
N PHE A 202 -0.75 -12.10 -9.10
CA PHE A 202 -1.35 -12.04 -10.42
C PHE A 202 -0.37 -11.52 -11.48
N ILE A 203 0.25 -10.36 -11.25
CA ILE A 203 1.17 -9.76 -12.21
C ILE A 203 2.41 -10.64 -12.41
N SER A 204 3.02 -11.09 -11.32
CA SER A 204 4.21 -11.95 -11.40
C SER A 204 3.90 -13.30 -12.07
N GLY A 205 2.72 -13.88 -11.84
CA GLY A 205 2.28 -15.10 -12.52
C GLY A 205 2.13 -14.92 -14.02
N MET A 206 1.52 -13.82 -14.46
CA MET A 206 1.44 -13.48 -15.89
C MET A 206 2.82 -13.27 -16.52
N MET A 207 3.69 -12.48 -15.86
CA MET A 207 5.05 -12.23 -16.34
C MET A 207 5.87 -13.51 -16.44
N PHE A 208 5.75 -14.39 -15.44
CA PHE A 208 6.41 -15.68 -15.43
C PHE A 208 5.97 -16.55 -16.60
N LEU A 209 4.65 -16.67 -16.83
CA LEU A 209 4.09 -17.44 -17.94
C LEU A 209 4.53 -16.90 -19.30
N GLN A 210 4.48 -15.58 -19.49
CA GLN A 210 4.92 -14.94 -20.73
C GLN A 210 6.41 -15.19 -20.98
N SER A 211 7.26 -15.03 -19.96
CA SER A 211 8.70 -15.26 -20.07
C SER A 211 9.02 -16.73 -20.37
N TYR A 212 8.27 -17.65 -19.76
CA TYR A 212 8.37 -19.08 -20.01
C TYR A 212 8.02 -19.43 -21.47
N ILE A 213 6.93 -18.88 -22.00
CA ILE A 213 6.53 -19.07 -23.41
C ILE A 213 7.60 -18.52 -24.35
N LEU A 214 8.08 -17.30 -24.13
CA LEU A 214 9.14 -16.70 -24.94
C LEU A 214 10.39 -17.57 -24.97
N MET A 215 10.85 -18.04 -23.80
CA MET A 215 12.02 -18.92 -23.70
C MET A 215 11.86 -20.23 -24.48
N LYS A 216 10.63 -20.76 -24.58
CA LYS A 216 10.33 -21.98 -25.34
C LYS A 216 10.29 -21.75 -26.84
N VAL A 217 9.84 -20.58 -27.29
CA VAL A 217 9.74 -20.23 -28.72
C VAL A 217 11.10 -19.85 -29.31
N THR A 218 12.01 -19.30 -28.50
CA THR A 218 13.34 -18.85 -28.93
C THR A 218 14.43 -19.92 -28.80
N ARG A 219 14.07 -21.17 -28.46
CA ARG A 219 14.96 -22.35 -28.41
C ARG A 219 14.62 -23.28 -29.56
#